data_AF-A0A7C4X8A5-F1
#
_entry.id   AF-A0A7C4X8A5-F1
#
_cell.length_a   1.000
_cell.length_b   1.000
_cell.length_c   1.000
_cell.angle_alpha   90.00
_cell.angle_beta   90.00
_cell.angle_gamma   90.00
#
_symmetry.space_group_name_H-M   'P 1'
#
loop_
_entity.id
_entity.type
_entity.pdbx_description
1 polymer ?
#
loop_
_entity_poly.entity_id
_entity_poly.type
_entity_poly.pdbx_seq_one_letter_code
_entity_poly.pdbx_strand_id
1 'polypeptide(L)' 'MDREKARIRLEHWLKHAEEHALEYQAFSKTLHEMGFKKAGDAIMRLSEITKESCKSIQEALEGLKEE' A
#
# COMPACT_ATOMS: atom_id res chain seq x y z
N MET A 1 21.75 -2.61 -12.80
CA MET A 1 21.21 -2.33 -11.45
C MET A 1 21.47 -3.58 -10.63
N ASP A 2 22.01 -3.43 -9.42
CA ASP A 2 22.38 -4.55 -8.54
C ASP A 2 21.11 -5.19 -7.93
N ARG A 3 21.04 -6.54 -7.87
CA ARG A 3 19.92 -7.33 -7.30
C ARG A 3 19.62 -6.86 -5.88
N GLU A 4 20.66 -6.60 -5.10
CA GLU A 4 20.52 -6.12 -3.71
C GLU A 4 19.90 -4.71 -3.66
N LYS A 5 20.27 -3.83 -4.60
CA LYS A 5 19.66 -2.50 -4.69
C LYS A 5 18.20 -2.56 -5.14
N ALA A 6 17.84 -3.52 -5.99
CA ALA A 6 16.45 -3.76 -6.38
C ALA A 6 15.62 -4.26 -5.19
N ARG A 7 16.14 -5.23 -4.42
CA ARG A 7 15.51 -5.75 -3.20
C ARG A 7 15.24 -4.63 -2.19
N ILE A 8 16.26 -3.84 -1.83
CA ILE A 8 16.13 -2.72 -0.89
C ILE A 8 15.05 -1.72 -1.35
N ARG A 9 14.99 -1.44 -2.66
CA ARG A 9 13.98 -0.53 -3.22
C ARG A 9 12.57 -1.06 -3.05
N LEU A 10 12.35 -2.34 -3.38
CA LEU A 10 11.04 -2.98 -3.29
C LEU A 10 10.57 -3.13 -1.84
N GLU A 11 11.47 -3.48 -0.92
CA GLU A 11 11.15 -3.54 0.52
C GLU A 11 10.73 -2.17 1.07
N HIS A 12 11.44 -1.11 0.66
CA HIS A 12 11.07 0.25 1.05
C HIS A 12 9.69 0.64 0.51
N TRP A 13 9.39 0.33 -0.76
CA TRP A 13 8.08 0.60 -1.36
C TRP A 13 6.96 -0.22 -0.71
N LEU A 14 7.20 -1.49 -0.39
CA LEU A 14 6.22 -2.34 0.30
C LEU A 14 5.85 -1.73 1.66
N LYS A 15 6.87 -1.45 2.49
CA LYS A 15 6.66 -0.84 3.80
C LYS A 15 5.87 0.48 3.69
N HIS A 16 6.25 1.33 2.75
CA HIS A 16 5.60 2.62 2.59
C HIS A 16 4.14 2.48 2.10
N ALA A 17 3.86 1.53 1.20
CA ALA A 17 2.50 1.25 0.74
C ALA A 17 1.62 0.71 1.89
N GLU A 18 2.15 -0.14 2.76
CA GLU A 18 1.45 -0.64 3.95
C GLU A 18 1.11 0.51 4.92
N GLU A 19 2.07 1.41 5.17
CA GLU A 19 1.86 2.61 5.99
C GLU A 19 0.75 3.51 5.39
N HIS A 20 0.83 3.83 4.10
CA HIS A 20 -0.20 4.62 3.40
C HIS A 20 -1.57 3.98 3.47
N ALA A 21 -1.66 2.67 3.28
CA ALA A 21 -2.94 1.96 3.35
C ALA A 21 -3.61 2.11 4.73
N LEU A 22 -2.82 2.06 5.81
CA LEU A 22 -3.33 2.26 7.18
C LEU A 22 -3.75 3.71 7.41
N GLU A 23 -2.96 4.68 6.95
CA GLU A 23 -3.29 6.10 7.03
C GLU A 23 -4.59 6.44 6.28
N TYR A 24 -4.75 5.94 5.06
CA TYR A 24 -5.98 6.10 4.27
C TYR A 24 -7.18 5.49 4.98
N GLN A 25 -7.01 4.29 5.55
CA GLN A 25 -8.08 3.64 6.30
C GLN A 25 -8.51 4.46 7.53
N ALA A 26 -7.55 5.01 8.29
CA ALA A 26 -7.84 5.85 9.44
C ALA A 26 -8.53 7.16 9.03
N PHE A 27 -8.05 7.80 7.96
CA PHE A 27 -8.61 9.05 7.49
C PHE A 27 -10.01 8.87 6.88
N SER A 28 -10.26 7.77 6.19
CA SER A 28 -11.59 7.40 5.71
C SER A 28 -12.63 7.38 6.85
N LYS A 29 -12.28 6.80 8.01
CA LYS A 29 -13.14 6.80 9.20
C LYS A 29 -13.42 8.22 9.70
N THR A 30 -12.39 9.07 9.74
CA THR A 30 -12.55 10.49 10.12
C THR A 30 -13.54 11.20 9.18
N LEU A 31 -13.44 10.96 7.86
CA LEU A 31 -14.37 11.53 6.88
C LEU A 31 -15.81 11.03 7.08
N HIS A 32 -15.99 9.75 7.43
CA HIS A 32 -17.30 9.21 7.76
C HIS A 32 -17.88 9.85 9.02
N GLU A 33 -17.08 10.01 10.07
CA GLU A 33 -17.49 10.67 11.34
C GLU A 33 -17.87 12.14 11.12
N MET A 34 -17.22 12.83 10.18
CA MET A 34 -17.54 14.20 9.77
C MET A 34 -18.77 14.30 8.84
N GLY A 35 -19.38 13.17 8.46
CA GLY A 35 -20.55 13.13 7.56
C GLY A 35 -20.22 13.16 6.06
N PHE A 36 -18.94 13.17 5.67
CA PHE A 36 -18.51 13.18 4.28
C PHE A 36 -18.47 11.78 3.67
N LYS A 37 -19.62 11.09 3.64
CA LYS A 37 -19.71 9.67 3.28
C LYS A 37 -19.03 9.29 1.97
N LYS A 38 -19.32 10.03 0.88
CA LYS A 38 -18.73 9.75 -0.44
C LYS A 38 -17.21 9.89 -0.46
N ALA A 39 -16.67 10.87 0.28
CA ALA A 39 -15.22 11.07 0.38
C ALA A 39 -14.59 9.93 1.20
N GLY A 40 -15.20 9.57 2.34
CA GLY A 40 -14.77 8.44 3.16
C GLY A 40 -14.73 7.13 2.35
N ASP A 41 -15.78 6.84 1.57
CA ASP A 41 -15.86 5.64 0.73
C ASP A 41 -14.75 5.63 -0.35
N ALA A 42 -14.47 6.78 -0.97
CA ALA A 42 -13.41 6.90 -1.98
C ALA A 42 -12.01 6.65 -1.37
N ILE A 43 -11.74 7.19 -0.18
CA ILE A 43 -10.46 6.96 0.51
C ILE A 43 -10.34 5.53 1.05
N MET A 44 -11.45 4.91 1.49
CA MET A 44 -11.44 3.48 1.87
C MET A 44 -11.04 2.62 0.67
N ARG A 45 -11.65 2.88 -0.50
CA ARG A 45 -11.30 2.16 -1.73
C ARG A 45 -9.84 2.36 -2.11
N LEU A 46 -9.28 3.56 -1.89
CA LEU A 46 -7.86 3.81 -2.11
C LEU A 46 -6.99 2.93 -1.18
N SER A 47 -7.33 2.86 0.12
CA SER A 47 -6.66 1.96 1.07
C SER A 47 -6.65 0.51 0.59
N GLU A 48 -7.80 0.02 0.10
CA GLU A 48 -7.94 -1.36 -0.42
C GLU A 48 -7.07 -1.60 -1.65
N ILE A 49 -7.08 -0.68 -2.62
CA ILE A 49 -6.23 -0.76 -3.82
C ILE A 49 -4.75 -0.73 -3.43
N THR A 50 -4.35 0.12 -2.48
CA THR A 50 -2.96 0.17 -2.00
C THR A 50 -2.56 -1.15 -1.33
N LYS A 51 -3.44 -1.76 -0.51
CA LYS A 51 -3.19 -3.11 0.05
C LYS A 51 -3.07 -4.17 -1.04
N GLU A 52 -3.90 -4.10 -2.07
CA GLU A 52 -3.81 -5.03 -3.20
C GLU A 52 -2.49 -4.86 -3.97
N SER A 53 -2.04 -3.63 -4.20
CA SER A 53 -0.77 -3.36 -4.87
C SER A 53 0.46 -3.89 -4.11
N CYS A 54 0.36 -4.06 -2.78
CA CYS A 54 1.41 -4.68 -1.99
C CYS A 54 1.72 -6.11 -2.45
N LYS A 55 0.72 -6.85 -2.97
CA LYS A 55 0.91 -8.20 -3.51
C LYS A 55 1.85 -8.21 -4.70
N SER A 56 1.72 -7.27 -5.62
CA SER A 56 2.63 -7.17 -6.78
C SER A 56 4.07 -6.84 -6.36
N ILE A 57 4.25 -6.07 -5.28
CA ILE A 57 5.59 -5.80 -4.73
C ILE A 57 6.15 -7.05 -4.05
N GLN A 58 5.32 -7.82 -3.34
CA GLN A 58 5.70 -9.10 -2.73
C GLN A 58 6.10 -10.13 -3.79
N GLU A 59 5.30 -10.29 -4.84
CA GLU A 59 5.62 -11.15 -6.00
C GLU A 59 6.95 -10.74 -6.66
N ALA A 60 7.20 -9.44 -6.82
CA ALA A 60 8.47 -8.95 -7.34
C ALA A 60 9.65 -9.28 -6.39
N LEU A 61 9.46 -9.19 -5.07
CA LEU A 61 10.46 -9.60 -4.08
C LEU A 61 10.72 -11.11 -4.09
N GLU A 62 9.69 -11.93 -4.33
CA GLU A 62 9.82 -13.39 -4.48
C GLU A 62 10.56 -13.75 -5.76
N GLY A 63 10.25 -13.11 -6.88
CA GLY A 63 11.00 -13.31 -8.14
C GLY A 63 12.46 -12.86 -8.06
N LEU A 64 12.81 -11.99 -7.10
CA LEU A 64 14.21 -11.69 -6.78
C LEU A 64 14.87 -12.74 -5.88
N LYS A 65 14.14 -13.67 -5.26
CA LYS A 65 14.68 -14.76 -4.42
C LYS A 65 14.89 -16.06 -5.21
N GLU A 66 14.07 -16.32 -6.21
CA GLU A 66 14.17 -17.49 -7.07
C GLU A 66 15.46 -17.43 -7.92
N GLU A 67 16.42 -18.31 -7.60
CA GLU A 67 17.54 -18.75 -8.44
C GLU A 67 17.48 -20.27 -8.59
#